data_AF-A0A535C253-F1
#
_entry.id   AF-A0A535C253-F1
#
_cell.length_a   1.000
_cell.length_b   1.000
_cell.length_c   1.000
_cell.angle_alpha   90.00
_cell.angle_beta   90.00
_cell.angle_gamma   90.00
#
_symmetry.space_group_name_H-M   'P 1'
#
loop_
_entity.id
_entity.type
_entity.pdbx_description
1 polymer ?
#
loop_
_entity_poly.entity_id
_entity_poly.type
_entity_poly.pdbx_seq_one_letter_code
_entity_poly.pdbx_strand_id
1 'polypeptide(L)' 'MTVDYDRIAGVYDRDAIRHKQVDRHLAAFIDERGRDDLRVLDVGCGTGNQLVADIERFPRLRATASTGATACWLARG' A
#
# COMPACT_ATOMS: atom_id res chain seq x y z
N MET A 1 16.88 22.31 -9.71
CA MET A 1 16.07 21.36 -10.48
C MET A 1 15.08 20.76 -9.51
N THR A 2 13.78 21.02 -9.68
CA THR A 2 12.74 20.51 -8.77
C THR A 2 12.09 19.30 -9.44
N VAL A 3 12.05 18.17 -8.75
CA VAL A 3 11.40 16.95 -9.26
C VAL A 3 9.89 17.10 -9.07
N ASP A 4 9.14 16.94 -10.15
CA ASP A 4 7.67 16.92 -10.15
C ASP A 4 7.18 15.50 -9.81
N TYR A 5 6.87 15.28 -8.53
CA TYR A 5 6.42 13.99 -8.02
C TYR A 5 5.00 13.63 -8.47
N ASP A 6 4.13 14.59 -8.75
CA ASP A 6 2.75 14.34 -9.18
C ASP A 6 2.73 13.78 -10.61
N ARG A 7 3.54 14.37 -11.51
CA ARG A 7 3.71 13.86 -12.87
C ARG A 7 4.29 12.45 -12.88
N ILE A 8 5.24 12.17 -11.98
CA ILE A 8 5.85 10.84 -11.85
C ILE A 8 4.85 9.84 -11.24
N ALA A 9 4.11 10.23 -10.20
CA ALA A 9 3.07 9.40 -9.59
C ALA A 9 2.01 8.97 -10.61
N GLY A 10 1.58 9.89 -11.48
CA GLY A 10 0.63 9.57 -12.56
C GLY A 10 1.14 8.54 -13.58
N VAL A 11 2.46 8.35 -13.72
CA VAL A 11 3.05 7.25 -14.51
C VAL A 11 2.91 5.93 -13.75
N TYR A 12 3.21 5.91 -12.45
CA TYR A 12 3.04 4.71 -11.62
C TYR A 12 1.58 4.24 -11.55
N ASP A 13 0.62 5.15 -11.56
CA ASP A 13 -0.80 4.79 -11.54
C ASP A 13 -1.32 4.32 -12.90
N ARG A 14 -0.89 4.93 -14.00
CA ARG A 14 -1.32 4.53 -15.36
C ARG A 14 -0.68 3.24 -15.83
N ASP A 15 0.63 3.12 -15.67
CA ASP A 15 1.40 2.01 -16.21
C ASP A 15 1.52 0.85 -15.21
N ALA A 16 1.00 1.03 -13.99
CA ALA A 16 0.87 0.04 -12.93
C ALA A 16 1.98 -1.02 -12.95
N ILE A 17 3.25 -0.57 -12.88
CA ILE A 17 4.42 -1.47 -12.83
C ILE A 17 4.25 -2.49 -11.68
N ARG A 18 3.49 -2.11 -10.65
CA ARG A 18 2.79 -3.03 -9.75
C ARG A 18 1.29 -2.85 -9.92
N HIS A 19 0.62 -3.85 -10.50
CA HIS A 19 -0.84 -3.91 -10.53
C HIS A 19 -1.39 -3.86 -9.10
N LYS A 20 -2.65 -3.42 -8.95
CA LYS A 20 -3.43 -3.49 -7.69
C LYS A 20 -3.67 -4.95 -7.32
N GLN A 21 -2.64 -5.59 -6.77
CA GLN A 21 -2.65 -7.00 -6.39
C GLN A 21 -2.25 -7.11 -4.92
N VAL A 22 -2.87 -8.07 -4.25
CA VAL A 22 -2.57 -8.40 -2.85
C VAL A 22 -1.13 -8.90 -2.74
N ASP A 23 -0.42 -8.49 -1.69
CA ASP A 23 0.88 -9.06 -1.38
C ASP A 23 0.74 -10.54 -1.00
N ARG A 24 1.31 -11.43 -1.82
CA ARG A 24 1.22 -12.88 -1.59
C ARG A 24 1.85 -13.33 -0.28
N HIS A 25 2.88 -12.63 0.20
CA HIS A 25 3.59 -12.98 1.42
C HIS A 25 2.83 -12.51 2.65
N LEU A 26 2.25 -11.30 2.61
CA LEU A 26 1.33 -10.83 3.64
C LEU A 26 0.10 -11.73 3.77
N ALA A 27 -0.49 -12.12 2.63
CA ALA A 27 -1.65 -12.99 2.62
C ALA A 27 -1.34 -14.36 3.25
N ALA A 28 -0.24 -15.01 2.84
CA ALA A 28 0.19 -16.26 3.44
C ALA A 28 0.45 -16.12 4.94
N PHE A 29 1.09 -15.04 5.37
CA PHE A 29 1.36 -14.79 6.79
C PHE A 29 0.08 -14.64 7.62
N ILE A 30 -0.93 -13.93 7.12
CA ILE A 30 -2.22 -13.75 7.79
C ILE A 30 -2.98 -15.09 7.85
N ASP A 31 -3.04 -15.80 6.73
CA ASP A 31 -3.75 -17.08 6.61
C ASP A 31 -3.14 -18.14 7.53
N GLU A 32 -1.80 -18.22 7.62
CA GLU A 32 -1.10 -19.15 8.52
C GLU A 32 -1.35 -18.86 10.00
N ARG A 33 -1.50 -17.59 10.36
CA ARG A 33 -1.67 -17.18 11.76
C ARG A 33 -3.13 -17.12 12.19
N GLY A 34 -4.07 -17.06 11.25
CA GLY A 34 -5.49 -16.85 11.52
C GLY A 34 -5.74 -15.52 12.25
N ARG A 35 -4.91 -14.50 12.01
CA ARG A 35 -4.98 -13.19 12.67
C ARG A 35 -5.21 -12.11 11.64
N ASP A 36 -6.37 -11.49 11.69
CA ASP A 36 -6.79 -10.39 10.83
C ASP A 36 -6.69 -9.01 11.52
N ASP A 37 -6.39 -8.98 12.83
CA ASP A 37 -6.26 -7.78 13.67
C ASP A 37 -4.83 -7.19 13.70
N LEU A 38 -4.13 -7.26 12.57
CA LEU A 38 -2.73 -6.84 12.49
C LEU A 38 -2.59 -5.34 12.25
N ARG A 39 -1.49 -4.78 12.78
CA ARG A 39 -1.02 -3.44 12.42
C ARG A 39 0.18 -3.57 11.48
N VAL A 40 0.11 -2.90 10.33
CA VAL A 40 1.15 -2.97 9.29
C VAL A 40 1.69 -1.58 9.00
N LEU A 41 3.01 -1.48 8.85
CA LEU A 41 3.70 -0.29 8.37
C LEU A 41 4.24 -0.58 6.96
N ASP A 42 3.68 0.08 5.96
CA ASP A 42 4.13 0.02 4.57
C ASP A 42 5.18 1.12 4.32
N VAL A 43 6.42 0.72 4.06
CA VAL A 43 7.56 1.63 3.85
C VAL A 43 7.96 1.61 2.39
N GLY A 44 7.98 2.79 1.76
CA GLY A 44 8.18 2.92 0.32
C GLY A 44 6.91 2.60 -0.47
N CYS A 45 5.74 2.92 0.08
CA CYS A 45 4.42 2.55 -0.47
C CYS A 45 4.12 3.11 -1.88
N GLY A 46 4.94 4.05 -2.38
CA GLY A 46 4.71 4.71 -3.67
C GLY A 46 3.35 5.41 -3.67
N THR A 47 2.50 5.06 -4.64
CA THR A 47 1.12 5.58 -4.73
C THR A 47 0.09 4.77 -3.92
N GLY A 48 0.51 3.71 -3.22
CA GLY A 48 -0.37 2.93 -2.33
C GLY A 48 -1.26 1.89 -3.01
N ASN A 49 -1.08 1.63 -4.32
CA ASN A 49 -1.91 0.68 -5.08
C ASN A 49 -1.95 -0.74 -4.49
N GLN A 50 -0.82 -1.24 -3.99
CA GLN A 50 -0.73 -2.54 -3.34
C GLN A 50 -1.45 -2.54 -1.97
N LEU A 51 -1.22 -1.49 -1.18
CA LEU A 51 -1.83 -1.32 0.13
C LEU A 51 -3.36 -1.26 0.07
N VAL A 52 -3.92 -0.61 -0.95
CA VAL A 52 -5.37 -0.57 -1.17
C VAL A 52 -5.93 -1.99 -1.34
N ALA A 53 -5.29 -2.81 -2.17
CA ALA A 53 -5.69 -4.20 -2.40
C ALA A 53 -5.58 -5.05 -1.12
N ASP A 54 -4.51 -4.86 -0.33
CA ASP A 54 -4.32 -5.57 0.94
C ASP A 54 -5.41 -5.25 1.96
N ILE A 55 -5.78 -3.98 2.12
CA ILE A 55 -6.85 -3.59 3.06
C ILE A 55 -8.24 -4.03 2.56
N GLU A 56 -8.48 -4.09 1.25
CA GLU A 56 -9.71 -4.67 0.69
C GLU A 56 -9.83 -6.18 0.98
N ARG A 57 -8.72 -6.92 0.86
CA ARG A 57 -8.69 -8.35 1.18
C ARG A 57 -8.75 -8.63 2.68
N PHE A 58 -8.16 -7.78 3.51
CA PHE A 58 -8.07 -7.94 4.95
C PHE A 58 -8.68 -6.73 5.69
N PRO A 59 -10.02 -6.63 5.79
CA PRO A 59 -10.70 -5.43 6.29
C PRO A 59 -10.39 -5.04 7.74
N ARG A 60 -9.82 -5.97 8.52
CA ARG A 60 -9.44 -5.74 9.93
C ARG A 60 -7.99 -5.31 10.10
N LEU A 61 -7.22 -5.29 9.02
CA LEU A 61 -5.84 -4.83 8.97
C LEU A 61 -5.79 -3.31 9.14
N ARG A 62 -4.94 -2.84 10.05
CA ARG A 62 -4.70 -1.41 10.27
C ARG A 62 -3.35 -1.04 9.67
N ALA A 63 -3.36 -0.46 8.48
CA ALA A 63 -2.15 -0.03 7.80
C ALA A 63 -1.79 1.43 8.08
N THR A 64 -0.49 1.71 8.15
CA THR A 64 0.09 3.06 8.07
C THR A 64 1.11 3.03 6.94
N ALA A 65 1.14 4.06 6.09
CA ALA A 65 2.01 4.09 4.92
C ALA A 65 2.96 5.29 4.95
N SER A 66 4.19 5.05 4.53
CA SER A 66 5.27 6.03 4.51
C SER A 66 6.04 5.92 3.21
N THR A 67 6.21 7.03 2.49
CA THR A 67 7.15 7.16 1.37
C THR A 67 7.85 8.51 1.46
N GLY A 68 8.90 8.73 0.66
CA GLY A 68 9.70 9.96 0.73
C GLY A 68 8.87 11.24 0.56
N ALA A 69 9.17 12.25 1.37
CA ALA A 69 8.55 13.58 1.47
C ALA A 69 7.05 13.64 1.85
N THR A 70 6.28 12.57 1.68
CA THR A 70 4.84 12.56 1.93
C THR A 70 4.45 11.28 2.64
N ALA A 71 4.01 11.40 3.91
CA ALA A 71 3.25 10.34 4.56
C ALA A 71 2.03 10.07 3.68
N CYS A 72 1.95 8.88 3.07
CA CYS A 72 0.82 8.51 2.26
C CYS A 72 -0.35 8.26 3.22
N TRP A 73 -1.07 9.32 3.56
CA TRP A 73 -2.26 9.26 4.40
C TRP A 73 -3.40 8.64 3.61
N LEU A 74 -3.41 7.32 3.53
CA LEU A 74 -4.57 6.52 3.18
C LEU A 74 -4.97 5.67 4.40
N ALA A 75 -5.27 6.36 5.50
CA ALA A 75 -6.25 5.86 6.44
C ALA A 75 -7.61 6.33 5.91
N ARG A 76 -8.35 5.38 5.33
CA ARG A 76 -9.72 5.53 4.82
C ARG A 76 -10.57 6.41 5.73
N GLY A 77 -11.35 7.31 5.12
CA GLY A 77 -12.67 7.66 5.66
C GLY A 77 -13.61 6.47 5.53
#